data_AF-A0A3M1EGT1-F1
#
_entry.id   AF-A0A3M1EGT1-F1
#
_cell.length_a   1.000
_cell.length_b   1.000
_cell.length_c   1.000
_cell.angle_alpha   90.00
_cell.angle_beta   90.00
_cell.angle_gamma   90.00
#
_symmetry.space_group_name_H-M   'P 1'
#
loop_
_entity.id
_entity.type
_entity.pdbx_description
1 polymer ?
#
loop_
_entity_poly.entity_id
_entity_poly.type
_entity_poly.pdbx_seq_one_letter_code
_entity_poly.pdbx_strand_id
1 'polypeptide(L)' 'MSRILIKNALVIVTMDDEEREIPGGDLLISGETIEAVGSDIEATAETVIDASG' A
#
# COMPACT_ATOMS: atom_id res chain seq x y z
N MET A 1 -4.38 -14.85 7.55
CA MET A 1 -3.18 -14.14 8.05
C MET A 1 -3.59 -12.71 8.34
N SER A 2 -2.90 -12.02 9.26
CA SER A 2 -3.26 -10.62 9.56
C SER A 2 -2.90 -9.71 8.37
N ARG A 3 -3.78 -8.76 8.08
CA ARG A 3 -3.66 -7.79 7.01
C ARG A 3 -3.53 -6.37 7.56
N ILE A 4 -2.64 -5.62 6.91
CA ILE A 4 -2.42 -4.19 7.15
C ILE A 4 -2.65 -3.46 5.83
N LEU A 5 -3.51 -2.45 5.84
CA LEU A 5 -3.72 -1.55 4.71
C LEU A 5 -3.16 -0.17 5.05
N ILE A 6 -2.16 0.28 4.32
CA ILE A 6 -1.63 1.65 4.38
C ILE A 6 -2.28 2.43 3.24
N LYS A 7 -2.93 3.56 3.54
CA LYS A 7 -3.63 4.40 2.56
C LYS A 7 -3.02 5.78 2.42
N ASN A 8 -3.23 6.39 1.26
CA ASN A 8 -2.99 7.82 1.00
C ASN A 8 -1.53 8.27 1.21
N ALA A 9 -0.54 7.41 0.96
CA ALA A 9 0.86 7.83 1.04
C ALA A 9 1.12 8.95 0.02
N LEU A 10 1.91 9.97 0.39
CA LEU A 10 2.27 11.05 -0.53
C LEU A 10 2.76 10.52 -1.88
N VAL A 11 3.69 9.56 -1.84
CA VAL A 11 4.15 8.79 -2.98
C VAL A 11 4.66 7.42 -2.52
N ILE A 12 4.36 6.36 -3.28
CA ILE A 12 5.02 5.06 -3.16
C ILE A 12 6.01 4.92 -4.30
N VAL A 13 7.30 4.81 -3.96
CA VAL A 13 8.37 4.49 -4.91
C VAL A 13 8.60 2.98 -4.86
N THR A 14 8.24 2.25 -5.92
CA THR A 14 8.17 0.78 -5.88
C THR A 14 9.51 0.09 -6.09
N MET A 15 10.44 0.74 -6.80
CA MET A 15 11.69 0.13 -7.25
C MET A 15 11.49 -1.21 -7.98
N ASP A 16 10.34 -1.38 -8.64
CA ASP A 16 10.11 -2.50 -9.56
C ASP A 16 10.81 -2.28 -10.90
N ASP A 17 10.71 -3.25 -11.80
CA ASP A 17 11.35 -3.20 -13.12
C ASP A 17 10.92 -1.99 -13.98
N GLU A 18 9.78 -1.37 -13.65
CA GLU A 18 9.23 -0.19 -14.33
C GLU A 18 9.55 1.12 -13.58
N GLU A 19 10.27 1.06 -12.45
CA GLU A 19 10.65 2.20 -11.59
C GLU A 19 9.45 3.10 -11.25
N ARG A 20 8.29 2.48 -10.95
CA ARG A 20 7.05 3.24 -10.78
C ARG A 20 7.08 4.11 -9.52
N GLU A 21 6.52 5.30 -9.68
CA GLU A 21 6.13 6.19 -8.58
C GLU A 21 4.61 6.34 -8.59
N ILE A 22 3.98 6.10 -7.44
CA ILE A 22 2.52 6.11 -7.29
C ILE A 22 2.14 7.23 -6.31
N PRO A 23 1.79 8.43 -6.78
CA PRO A 23 1.27 9.51 -5.94
C PRO A 23 -0.06 9.11 -5.30
N GLY A 24 -0.24 9.38 -4.01
CA GLY A 24 -1.47 8.98 -3.29
C GLY A 24 -1.64 7.47 -3.15
N GLY A 25 -0.53 6.72 -3.18
CA GLY A 25 -0.55 5.27 -3.24
C GLY A 25 -0.98 4.58 -1.94
N ASP A 26 -1.48 3.36 -2.10
CA ASP A 26 -1.89 2.44 -1.07
C ASP A 26 -1.03 1.16 -1.12
N LEU A 27 -0.85 0.52 0.05
CA LEU A 27 -0.09 -0.73 0.21
C LEU A 27 -0.89 -1.71 1.07
N LEU A 28 -1.14 -2.91 0.55
CA LEU A 28 -1.74 -4.02 1.29
C LEU A 28 -0.67 -5.05 1.65
N ILE A 29 -0.55 -5.36 2.94
CA ILE A 29 0.37 -6.36 3.49
C ILE A 29 -0.45 -7.49 4.08
N SER A 30 -0.03 -8.74 3.86
CA SER A 30 -0.64 -9.95 4.40
C SER A 30 0.43 -10.84 5.01
N GLY A 31 0.47 -10.88 6.34
CA GLY A 31 1.58 -11.49 7.06
C GLY A 31 2.91 -10.79 6.77
N GLU A 32 3.84 -11.50 6.12
CA GLU A 32 5.20 -11.04 5.82
C GLU A 32 5.37 -10.58 4.36
N THR A 33 4.30 -10.62 3.56
CA THR A 33 4.35 -10.35 2.12
C THR A 33 3.51 -9.13 1.76
N ILE A 34 3.99 -8.34 0.79
CA ILE A 34 3.20 -7.33 0.11
C ILE A 34 2.19 -8.03 -0.80
N GLU A 35 0.90 -7.90 -0.48
CA GLU A 35 -0.19 -8.50 -1.26
C GLU A 35 -0.55 -7.62 -2.47
N ALA A 36 -0.55 -6.29 -2.32
CA ALA A 36 -0.82 -5.36 -3.42
C ALA A 36 -0.18 -3.99 -3.20
N VAL A 37 0.19 -3.33 -4.30
CA VAL A 37 0.66 -1.94 -4.37
C VAL A 37 -0.10 -1.23 -5.48
N GLY A 38 -0.65 -0.06 -5.22
CA GLY A 38 -1.49 0.64 -6.19
C GLY A 38 -2.11 1.91 -5.63
N SER A 39 -3.22 2.34 -6.22
CA SER A 39 -4.06 3.43 -5.71
C SER A 39 -5.47 2.89 -5.46
N ASP A 40 -6.18 3.49 -4.51
CA ASP A 40 -7.58 3.14 -4.18
C ASP A 40 -7.77 1.64 -3.87
N ILE A 41 -6.86 1.07 -3.06
CA ILE A 41 -6.95 -0.34 -2.69
C ILE A 41 -8.10 -0.52 -1.71
N GLU A 42 -9.15 -1.20 -2.17
CA GLU A 42 -10.29 -1.59 -1.35
C GLU A 42 -10.11 -3.03 -0.84
N ALA A 43 -9.69 -3.15 0.43
CA ALA A 43 -9.45 -4.43 1.08
C ALA A 43 -9.88 -4.40 2.55
N THR A 44 -10.41 -5.54 3.04
CA THR A 44 -10.61 -5.74 4.48
C THR A 44 -9.26 -6.06 5.13
N ALA A 45 -8.84 -5.19 6.04
CA ALA A 45 -7.64 -5.33 6.86
C ALA A 45 -7.99 -5.12 8.34
N GLU A 46 -7.33 -5.82 9.26
CA GLU A 46 -7.56 -5.58 10.69
C GLU A 46 -6.92 -4.28 11.16
N THR A 47 -5.87 -3.83 10.46
CA THR A 47 -5.19 -2.55 10.71
C THR A 47 -5.23 -1.69 9.46
N VAL A 48 -5.66 -0.44 9.63
CA VAL A 48 -5.61 0.59 8.58
C VAL A 48 -4.76 1.75 9.07
N ILE A 49 -3.79 2.17 8.26
CA ILE A 49 -2.89 3.28 8.56
C ILE A 49 -3.10 4.35 7.49
N ASP A 50 -3.39 5.58 7.91
CA ASP A 50 -3.38 6.74 7.01
C ASP A 50 -1.97 7.33 6.96
N ALA A 51 -1.37 7.35 5.77
CA ALA A 51 -0.03 7.85 5.50
C ALA A 51 -0.04 9.21 4.78
N SER A 52 -1.15 9.96 4.85
CA SER A 52 -1.20 11.32 4.34
C SER A 52 -0.22 12.24 5.09
N GLY A 53 0.64 12.96 4.35
CA GLY A 53 1.66 13.86 4.89
C GLY A 53 2.53 14.50 3.83
#